data_AF-A0AAV7BGS9-F1
#
_entry.id   AF-A0AAV7BGS9-F1
#
_cell.length_a   1.000
_cell.length_b   1.000
_cell.length_c   1.000
_cell.angle_alpha   90.00
_cell.angle_beta   90.00
_cell.angle_gamma   90.00
#
_symmetry.space_group_name_H-M   'P 1'
#
loop_
_entity.id
_entity.type
_entity.pdbx_description
1 polymer ?
#
loop_
_entity_poly.entity_id
_entity_poly.type
_entity_poly.pdbx_seq_one_letter_code
_entity_poly.pdbx_strand_id
1 'polypeptide(L)'
;MYVLGIYGCCLLIYCIFRYNNGQIYIIDVSQSVEHDHPHALEFLRKDCANVNDYFVKYGVAVMTVRELFEFVTDPSINPDNMDAYLEKAMEIAAHRTEEERSNQDKVDEEVFKKAYIPRTLNEVKNYERDIDLMQKLKEEDMSLNTQQDNILYQTVTGLKKDLSGAQTVPDLLQECDPKQNDGSGSDVDSGDDSGSDYEEIHPKDQAPVSEIDKKERKKQVKEAQREKRKNKIPKHVKKRKEKAPKTKKAK
;
A
#
# COMPACT_ATOMS: atom_id res chain seq x y z
N MET A 1 -2.40 -2.72 -20.66
CA MET A 1 -1.88 -1.34 -20.51
C MET A 1 -2.96 -0.28 -20.25
N TYR A 2 -4.05 -0.18 -21.02
CA TYR A 2 -5.03 0.91 -20.83
C TYR A 2 -5.76 0.87 -19.47
N VAL A 3 -6.00 -0.32 -18.90
CA VAL A 3 -6.70 -0.46 -17.60
C VAL A 3 -5.89 0.11 -16.43
N LEU A 4 -4.56 -0.09 -16.43
CA LEU A 4 -3.67 0.42 -15.38
C LEU A 4 -3.52 1.95 -15.44
N GLY A 5 -3.39 2.51 -16.64
CA GLY A 5 -3.27 3.96 -16.85
C GLY A 5 -4.53 4.74 -16.44
N ILE A 6 -5.67 4.06 -16.32
CA ILE A 6 -6.94 4.70 -15.96
C ILE A 6 -7.19 4.62 -14.45
N TYR A 7 -6.73 3.57 -13.78
CA TYR A 7 -6.88 3.43 -12.33
C TYR A 7 -6.19 4.54 -11.52
N GLY A 8 -5.11 5.13 -12.06
CA GLY A 8 -4.47 6.31 -11.49
C GLY A 8 -5.31 7.61 -11.58
N CYS A 9 -6.46 7.61 -12.27
CA CYS A 9 -7.29 8.81 -12.47
C CYS A 9 -8.81 8.59 -12.31
N CYS A 10 -9.41 7.46 -12.71
CA CYS A 10 -10.84 7.15 -12.61
C CYS A 10 -11.07 5.62 -12.63
N LEU A 11 -12.09 5.10 -11.93
CA LEU A 11 -12.62 3.77 -12.23
C LEU A 11 -13.60 3.85 -13.39
N LEU A 12 -13.40 3.02 -14.40
CA LEU A 12 -14.35 2.88 -15.47
C LEU A 12 -15.46 1.92 -15.04
N ILE A 13 -16.67 2.21 -15.51
CA ILE A 13 -17.80 1.30 -15.45
C ILE A 13 -18.34 1.22 -16.88
N TYR A 14 -18.42 0.02 -17.46
CA TYR A 14 -19.01 -0.21 -18.79
C TYR A 14 -18.37 0.54 -19.96
N CYS A 15 -17.05 0.67 -19.97
CA CYS A 15 -16.37 1.26 -21.12
C CYS A 15 -16.46 0.36 -22.36
N ILE A 16 -16.84 0.96 -23.49
CA ILE A 16 -16.84 0.29 -24.78
C ILE A 16 -15.44 0.46 -25.39
N PHE A 17 -14.83 -0.67 -25.76
CA PHE A 17 -13.57 -0.66 -26.49
C PHE A 17 -13.86 -0.64 -27.99
N ARG A 18 -13.40 0.41 -28.67
CA ARG A 18 -13.45 0.52 -30.13
C ARG A 18 -12.05 0.37 -30.70
N TYR A 19 -11.85 -0.62 -31.56
CA TYR A 19 -10.61 -0.77 -32.30
C TYR A 19 -10.68 0.05 -33.59
N ASN A 20 -9.68 0.90 -33.81
CA ASN A 20 -9.52 1.65 -35.06
C ASN A 20 -8.03 1.81 -35.38
N ASN A 21 -7.62 1.46 -36.61
CA ASN A 21 -6.26 1.62 -37.12
C ASN A 21 -5.14 1.09 -36.17
N GLY A 22 -5.28 -0.11 -35.63
CA GLY A 22 -4.24 -0.68 -34.75
C GLY A 22 -4.29 -0.20 -33.30
N GLN A 23 -5.20 0.72 -32.96
CA GLN A 23 -5.30 1.31 -31.63
C GLN A 23 -6.67 1.04 -31.00
N ILE A 24 -6.66 0.89 -29.68
CA ILE A 24 -7.87 0.73 -28.88
C ILE A 24 -8.28 2.10 -28.34
N TYR A 25 -9.51 2.49 -28.60
CA TYR A 25 -10.15 3.69 -28.08
C TYR A 25 -11.17 3.27 -27.03
N ILE A 26 -11.14 3.94 -25.88
CA ILE A 26 -12.14 3.76 -24.83
C ILE A 26 -13.19 4.84 -25.01
N ILE A 27 -14.43 4.41 -25.22
CA ILE A 27 -15.58 5.29 -25.43
C ILE A 27 -16.67 4.99 -24.40
N ASP A 28 -17.58 5.94 -24.24
CA ASP A 28 -18.63 5.94 -23.22
C ASP A 28 -18.09 5.95 -21.78
N VAL A 29 -17.22 6.93 -21.48
CA VAL A 29 -16.73 7.20 -20.11
C VAL A 29 -17.74 7.96 -19.25
N SER A 30 -18.96 8.18 -19.75
CA SER A 30 -19.97 9.03 -19.11
C SER A 30 -20.47 8.50 -17.77
N GLN A 31 -20.32 7.19 -17.54
CA GLN A 31 -20.69 6.50 -16.29
C GLN A 31 -19.46 6.08 -15.47
N SER A 32 -18.28 6.62 -15.77
CA SER A 32 -17.08 6.37 -14.96
C SER A 32 -17.23 7.01 -13.59
N VAL A 33 -16.63 6.38 -12.59
CA VAL A 33 -16.80 6.72 -11.18
C VAL A 33 -15.42 6.87 -10.53
N GLU A 34 -15.31 7.77 -9.55
CA GLU A 34 -14.05 7.95 -8.82
C GLU A 34 -13.76 6.77 -7.88
N HIS A 35 -12.48 6.57 -7.54
CA HIS A 35 -12.05 5.51 -6.63
C HIS A 35 -12.64 5.65 -5.22
N ASP A 36 -13.03 6.86 -4.82
CA ASP A 36 -13.69 7.12 -3.53
C ASP A 36 -15.19 6.83 -3.53
N HIS A 37 -15.76 6.30 -4.60
CA HIS A 37 -17.16 5.86 -4.59
C HIS A 37 -17.36 4.54 -3.81
N PRO A 38 -18.43 4.40 -3.01
CA PRO A 38 -18.68 3.20 -2.21
C PRO A 38 -18.75 1.90 -3.02
N HIS A 39 -19.21 1.98 -4.27
CA HIS A 39 -19.31 0.84 -5.18
C HIS A 39 -18.16 0.73 -6.19
N ALA A 40 -17.09 1.53 -6.07
CA ALA A 40 -15.98 1.53 -7.02
C ALA A 40 -15.42 0.11 -7.26
N LEU A 41 -15.02 -0.58 -6.20
CA LEU A 41 -14.43 -1.92 -6.34
C LEU A 41 -15.41 -2.96 -6.91
N GLU A 42 -16.70 -2.83 -6.63
CA GLU A 42 -17.75 -3.69 -7.20
C GLU A 42 -17.84 -3.51 -8.73
N PHE A 43 -17.76 -2.26 -9.19
CA PHE A 43 -17.74 -1.95 -10.60
C PHE A 43 -16.46 -2.42 -11.29
N LEU A 44 -15.28 -2.23 -10.68
CA LEU A 44 -14.04 -2.77 -11.24
C LEU A 44 -14.16 -4.29 -11.42
N ARG A 45 -14.64 -5.02 -10.42
CA ARG A 45 -14.80 -6.48 -10.51
C ARG A 45 -15.65 -6.89 -11.70
N LYS A 46 -16.73 -6.16 -11.95
CA LYS A 46 -17.61 -6.39 -13.08
C LYS A 46 -16.88 -6.12 -14.41
N ASP A 47 -16.11 -5.05 -14.49
CA ASP A 47 -15.34 -4.73 -15.70
C ASP A 47 -14.22 -5.74 -15.95
N CYS A 48 -13.48 -6.18 -14.92
CA CYS A 48 -12.49 -7.26 -15.04
C CYS A 48 -13.12 -8.55 -15.57
N ALA A 49 -14.29 -8.94 -15.04
CA ALA A 49 -15.02 -10.11 -15.54
C ALA A 49 -15.46 -9.93 -17.00
N ASN A 50 -16.03 -8.78 -17.36
CA ASN A 50 -16.47 -8.50 -18.73
C ASN A 50 -15.29 -8.55 -19.74
N VAL A 51 -14.14 -8.00 -19.36
CA VAL A 51 -12.92 -8.00 -20.18
C VAL A 51 -12.40 -9.42 -20.38
N ASN A 52 -12.31 -10.20 -19.30
CA ASN A 52 -11.90 -11.61 -19.38
C ASN A 52 -12.88 -12.42 -20.26
N ASP A 53 -14.19 -12.31 -20.01
CA ASP A 53 -15.23 -12.99 -20.79
C ASP A 53 -15.16 -12.66 -22.28
N TYR A 54 -14.80 -11.43 -22.63
CA TYR A 54 -14.59 -11.03 -24.02
C TYR A 54 -13.41 -11.78 -24.63
N PHE A 55 -12.22 -11.72 -24.00
CA PHE A 55 -10.99 -12.31 -24.55
C PHE A 55 -10.99 -13.84 -24.55
N VAL A 56 -11.63 -14.47 -23.56
CA VAL A 56 -11.83 -15.93 -23.50
C VAL A 56 -12.60 -16.43 -24.73
N LYS A 57 -13.62 -15.69 -25.19
CA LYS A 57 -14.39 -16.06 -26.40
C LYS A 57 -13.54 -16.04 -27.68
N TYR A 58 -12.43 -15.32 -27.69
CA TYR A 58 -11.47 -15.30 -28.79
C TYR A 58 -10.30 -16.27 -28.61
N GLY A 59 -10.35 -17.16 -27.61
CA GLY A 59 -9.33 -18.17 -27.38
C GLY A 59 -8.03 -17.63 -26.79
N VAL A 60 -8.08 -16.46 -26.14
CA VAL A 60 -6.91 -15.88 -25.45
C VAL A 60 -6.81 -16.50 -24.06
N ALA A 61 -5.61 -16.94 -23.68
CA ALA A 61 -5.31 -17.32 -22.30
C ALA A 61 -5.27 -16.05 -21.43
N VAL A 62 -6.37 -15.80 -20.71
CA VAL A 62 -6.49 -14.68 -19.78
C VAL A 62 -6.14 -15.12 -18.36
N MET A 63 -5.68 -14.16 -17.56
CA MET A 63 -5.59 -14.28 -16.10
C MET A 63 -6.98 -14.35 -15.46
N THR A 64 -7.08 -14.82 -14.22
CA THR A 64 -8.33 -14.83 -13.46
C THR A 64 -8.81 -13.40 -13.16
N VAL A 65 -10.10 -13.24 -12.84
CA VAL A 65 -10.66 -11.91 -12.47
C VAL A 65 -9.95 -11.34 -11.24
N ARG A 66 -9.55 -12.21 -10.30
CA ARG A 66 -8.82 -11.82 -9.10
C ARG A 66 -7.42 -11.31 -9.44
N GLU A 67 -6.65 -12.05 -10.23
CA GLU A 67 -5.31 -11.62 -10.67
C GLU A 67 -5.36 -10.29 -11.44
N LEU A 68 -6.35 -10.13 -12.33
CA LEU A 68 -6.54 -8.88 -13.05
C LEU A 68 -6.92 -7.73 -12.09
N PHE A 69 -7.78 -7.99 -11.11
CA PHE A 69 -8.16 -6.99 -10.12
C PHE A 69 -6.96 -6.57 -9.24
N GLU A 70 -6.17 -7.53 -8.77
CA GLU A 70 -4.96 -7.27 -7.99
C GLU A 70 -3.95 -6.46 -8.81
N PHE A 71 -3.69 -6.88 -10.06
CA PHE A 71 -2.85 -6.12 -10.99
C PHE A 71 -3.30 -4.67 -11.18
N VAL A 72 -4.61 -4.42 -11.22
CA VAL A 72 -5.16 -3.07 -11.43
C VAL A 72 -5.13 -2.22 -10.17
N THR A 73 -5.28 -2.83 -9.00
CA THR A 73 -5.39 -2.14 -7.70
C THR A 73 -4.08 -2.02 -6.93
N ASP A 74 -3.06 -2.78 -7.29
CA ASP A 74 -1.78 -2.83 -6.59
C ASP A 74 -0.97 -1.52 -6.78
N PRO A 75 -0.73 -0.75 -5.71
CA PRO A 75 0.04 0.49 -5.78
C PRO A 75 1.55 0.26 -5.96
N SER A 76 2.04 -0.96 -5.83
CA SER A 76 3.47 -1.30 -5.98
C SER A 76 3.90 -1.52 -7.43
N ILE A 77 2.95 -1.53 -8.36
CA ILE A 77 3.20 -1.67 -9.80
C ILE A 77 3.57 -0.31 -10.41
N ASN A 78 4.77 -0.25 -10.95
CA ASN A 78 5.39 0.92 -11.56
C ASN A 78 5.73 0.64 -13.04
N PRO A 79 5.94 1.68 -13.87
CA PRO A 79 6.35 1.50 -15.26
C PRO A 79 7.59 0.61 -15.44
N ASP A 80 8.52 0.62 -14.49
CA ASP A 80 9.76 -0.15 -14.56
C ASP A 80 9.60 -1.64 -14.25
N ASN A 81 8.59 -2.02 -13.45
CA ASN A 81 8.37 -3.42 -13.01
C ASN A 81 7.16 -4.09 -13.69
N MET A 82 6.34 -3.31 -14.40
CA MET A 82 5.12 -3.76 -15.06
C MET A 82 5.39 -4.84 -16.11
N ASP A 83 6.43 -4.70 -16.92
CA ASP A 83 6.73 -5.67 -17.98
C ASP A 83 7.07 -7.04 -17.39
N ALA A 84 7.92 -7.07 -16.35
CA ALA A 84 8.27 -8.30 -15.64
C ALA A 84 7.07 -8.95 -14.95
N TYR A 85 6.17 -8.15 -14.38
CA TYR A 85 4.94 -8.65 -13.77
C TYR A 85 4.04 -9.31 -14.82
N LEU A 86 3.85 -8.65 -15.96
CA LEU A 86 3.02 -9.15 -17.05
C LEU A 86 3.59 -10.45 -17.63
N GLU A 87 4.91 -10.57 -17.78
CA GLU A 87 5.55 -11.79 -18.25
C GLU A 87 5.25 -12.98 -17.32
N LYS A 88 5.47 -12.83 -16.01
CA LYS A 88 5.13 -13.89 -15.03
C LYS A 88 3.63 -14.20 -15.01
N ALA A 89 2.78 -13.19 -15.05
CA ALA A 89 1.32 -13.38 -15.05
C ALA A 89 0.84 -14.12 -16.30
N MET A 90 1.43 -13.82 -17.47
CA MET A 90 1.14 -14.51 -18.72
C MET A 90 1.64 -15.96 -18.70
N GLU A 91 2.82 -16.22 -18.14
CA GLU A 91 3.35 -17.58 -17.98
C GLU A 91 2.43 -18.45 -17.12
N ILE A 92 1.97 -17.93 -15.99
CA ILE A 92 1.02 -18.61 -15.10
C ILE A 92 -0.31 -18.86 -15.81
N ALA A 93 -0.84 -17.87 -16.52
CA ALA A 93 -2.09 -18.01 -17.29
C ALA A 93 -1.97 -19.05 -18.41
N ALA A 94 -0.79 -19.17 -19.04
CA ALA A 94 -0.53 -20.14 -20.09
C ALA A 94 -0.40 -21.58 -19.56
N HIS A 95 0.14 -21.76 -18.35
CA HIS A 95 0.31 -23.08 -17.74
C HIS A 95 -1.01 -23.68 -17.20
N ARG A 96 -2.05 -22.88 -16.96
CA ARG A 96 -3.35 -23.36 -16.49
C ARG A 96 -4.14 -24.06 -17.59
N THR A 97 -4.53 -25.31 -17.35
CA THR A 97 -5.41 -26.06 -18.27
C THR A 97 -6.81 -25.42 -18.34
N GLU A 98 -7.49 -25.54 -19.49
CA GLU A 98 -8.84 -24.95 -19.69
C GLU A 98 -9.89 -25.53 -18.72
N GLU A 99 -9.71 -26.77 -18.25
CA GLU A 99 -10.63 -27.44 -17.33
C GLU A 99 -10.48 -26.96 -15.88
N GLU A 100 -9.25 -26.76 -15.41
CA GLU A 100 -8.96 -26.17 -14.10
C GLU A 100 -9.45 -24.71 -14.02
N ARG A 101 -9.36 -23.99 -15.14
CA ARG A 101 -9.79 -22.59 -15.30
C ARG A 101 -11.29 -22.36 -15.20
N SER A 102 -12.11 -23.42 -15.25
CA SER A 102 -13.56 -23.27 -15.47
C SER A 102 -14.42 -23.54 -14.25
N ASN A 103 -14.00 -24.42 -13.34
CA ASN A 103 -14.83 -24.81 -12.19
C ASN A 103 -14.41 -24.11 -10.90
N GLN A 104 -13.11 -24.13 -10.59
CA GLN A 104 -12.59 -23.49 -9.39
C GLN A 104 -12.68 -21.96 -9.49
N ASP A 105 -12.25 -21.40 -10.63
CA ASP A 105 -12.28 -19.95 -10.86
C ASP A 105 -13.72 -19.39 -10.80
N LYS A 106 -14.73 -20.12 -11.27
CA LYS A 106 -16.13 -19.65 -11.18
C LYS A 106 -16.60 -19.54 -9.74
N VAL A 107 -16.24 -20.51 -8.88
CA VAL A 107 -16.60 -20.47 -7.47
C VAL A 107 -15.87 -19.32 -6.79
N ASP A 108 -14.57 -19.19 -7.02
CA ASP A 108 -13.75 -18.14 -6.43
C ASP A 108 -14.18 -16.75 -6.91
N GLU A 109 -14.58 -16.61 -8.16
CA GLU A 109 -15.16 -15.39 -8.70
C GLU A 109 -16.49 -15.02 -8.04
N GLU A 110 -17.38 -15.99 -7.80
CA GLU A 110 -18.64 -15.73 -7.13
C GLU A 110 -18.44 -15.32 -5.67
N VAL A 111 -17.52 -15.99 -4.98
CA VAL A 111 -17.13 -15.64 -3.61
C VAL A 111 -16.52 -14.24 -3.60
N PHE A 112 -15.62 -13.95 -4.54
CA PHE A 112 -14.99 -12.65 -4.67
C PHE A 112 -16.03 -11.56 -4.94
N LYS A 113 -16.95 -11.73 -5.90
CA LYS A 113 -18.01 -10.77 -6.23
C LYS A 113 -18.89 -10.42 -5.01
N LYS A 114 -19.18 -11.39 -4.14
CA LYS A 114 -20.01 -11.21 -2.93
C LYS A 114 -19.23 -10.71 -1.72
N ALA A 115 -17.92 -10.86 -1.70
CA ALA A 115 -17.09 -10.48 -0.56
C ALA A 115 -16.95 -8.94 -0.46
N TYR A 116 -17.14 -8.42 0.76
CA TYR A 116 -16.90 -7.02 1.07
C TYR A 116 -15.39 -6.77 1.20
N ILE A 117 -14.85 -5.85 0.40
CA ILE A 117 -13.45 -5.39 0.50
C ILE A 117 -13.44 -3.97 1.07
N PRO A 118 -12.96 -3.78 2.30
CA PRO A 118 -12.66 -2.46 2.84
C PRO A 118 -11.69 -1.70 1.93
N ARG A 119 -12.00 -0.43 1.62
CA ARG A 119 -11.12 0.40 0.77
C ARG A 119 -10.03 1.08 1.59
N THR A 120 -10.37 1.47 2.80
CA THR A 120 -9.45 2.09 3.76
C THR A 120 -9.34 1.23 5.00
N LEU A 121 -8.18 1.30 5.67
CA LEU A 121 -7.98 0.58 6.94
C LEU A 121 -8.97 1.02 8.03
N ASN A 122 -9.57 2.22 7.91
CA ASN A 122 -10.60 2.70 8.82
C ASN A 122 -11.92 1.91 8.71
N GLU A 123 -12.20 1.30 7.56
CA GLU A 123 -13.42 0.50 7.32
C GLU A 123 -13.26 -0.94 7.84
N VAL A 124 -12.04 -1.35 8.21
CA VAL A 124 -11.73 -2.69 8.73
C VAL A 124 -12.15 -2.78 10.20
N LYS A 125 -13.34 -3.34 10.46
CA LYS A 125 -13.89 -3.43 11.82
C LYS A 125 -13.21 -4.46 12.72
N ASN A 126 -12.75 -5.57 12.14
CA ASN A 126 -12.28 -6.74 12.89
C ASN A 126 -10.80 -7.06 12.60
N TYR A 127 -9.93 -6.06 12.62
CA TYR A 127 -8.50 -6.24 12.30
C TYR A 127 -7.79 -7.26 13.23
N GLU A 128 -8.20 -7.38 14.49
CA GLU A 128 -7.63 -8.36 15.43
C GLU A 128 -7.84 -9.80 14.96
N ARG A 129 -9.05 -10.13 14.50
CA ARG A 129 -9.38 -11.46 13.97
C ARG A 129 -8.58 -11.77 12.70
N ASP A 130 -8.42 -10.77 11.85
CA ASP A 130 -7.70 -10.90 10.59
C ASP A 130 -6.20 -11.15 10.84
N ILE A 131 -5.60 -10.47 11.82
CA ILE A 131 -4.20 -10.69 12.24
C ILE A 131 -4.04 -12.10 12.84
N ASP A 132 -4.94 -12.53 13.71
CA ASP A 132 -4.89 -13.87 14.31
C ASP A 132 -5.00 -14.98 13.25
N LEU A 133 -5.85 -14.77 12.24
CA LEU A 133 -5.99 -15.70 11.11
C LEU A 133 -4.67 -15.78 10.32
N MET A 134 -4.04 -14.64 10.03
CA MET A 134 -2.76 -14.60 9.34
C MET A 134 -1.64 -15.29 10.13
N GLN A 135 -1.57 -15.07 11.44
CA GLN A 135 -0.58 -15.72 12.29
C GLN A 135 -0.75 -17.24 12.28
N LYS A 136 -1.99 -17.74 12.37
CA LYS A 136 -2.27 -19.18 12.28
C LYS A 136 -1.90 -19.77 10.92
N LEU A 137 -2.23 -19.09 9.83
CA LEU A 137 -1.88 -19.53 8.48
C LEU A 137 -0.35 -19.57 8.27
N LYS A 138 0.38 -18.62 8.86
CA LYS A 138 1.85 -18.59 8.84
C LYS A 138 2.47 -19.73 9.65
N GLU A 139 1.81 -20.15 10.73
CA GLU A 139 2.24 -21.27 11.58
C GLU A 139 1.89 -22.64 10.99
N GLU A 140 0.76 -22.77 10.28
CA GLU A 140 0.20 -24.07 9.90
C GLU A 140 0.82 -24.71 8.64
N ASP A 141 1.13 -24.00 7.56
CA ASP A 141 2.02 -24.51 6.50
C ASP A 141 2.15 -23.54 5.30
N MET A 142 3.40 -23.26 4.90
CA MET A 142 3.81 -22.62 3.63
C MET A 142 3.61 -23.53 2.40
N SER A 143 2.80 -24.59 2.50
CA SER A 143 2.71 -25.66 1.50
C SER A 143 1.33 -25.86 0.86
N LEU A 144 0.31 -25.08 1.25
CA LEU A 144 -1.00 -25.06 0.59
C LEU A 144 -1.35 -23.65 0.11
N ASN A 145 -0.79 -23.28 -1.03
CA ASN A 145 -0.97 -22.02 -1.74
C ASN A 145 -2.40 -21.84 -2.32
N THR A 146 -3.45 -22.46 -1.74
CA THR A 146 -4.73 -22.64 -2.44
C THR A 146 -5.98 -22.55 -1.56
N GLN A 147 -5.90 -22.26 -0.26
CA GLN A 147 -7.14 -22.12 0.53
C GLN A 147 -7.23 -20.78 1.25
N GLN A 148 -7.73 -19.82 0.48
CA GLN A 148 -8.53 -18.67 0.92
C GLN A 148 -7.74 -17.57 1.64
N ASP A 149 -7.22 -16.65 0.82
CA ASP A 149 -6.94 -15.28 1.22
C ASP A 149 -8.23 -14.60 1.70
N ASN A 150 -8.60 -14.85 2.96
CA ASN A 150 -9.80 -14.29 3.58
C ASN A 150 -9.72 -12.76 3.73
N ILE A 151 -8.53 -12.18 3.52
CA ILE A 151 -8.24 -10.77 3.75
C ILE A 151 -7.98 -10.12 2.39
N LEU A 152 -9.05 -9.77 1.70
CA LEU A 152 -8.97 -9.28 0.31
C LEU A 152 -8.53 -7.80 0.18
N TYR A 153 -8.37 -7.08 1.30
CA TYR A 153 -8.00 -5.67 1.29
C TYR A 153 -6.48 -5.41 1.29
N GLN A 154 -5.65 -6.45 1.37
CA GLN A 154 -4.20 -6.32 1.44
C GLN A 154 -3.64 -5.55 0.24
N THR A 155 -3.94 -6.04 -0.97
CA THR A 155 -3.47 -5.44 -2.23
C THR A 155 -4.02 -4.02 -2.43
N VAL A 156 -5.29 -3.81 -2.12
CA VAL A 156 -5.94 -2.48 -2.22
C VAL A 156 -5.31 -1.46 -1.28
N THR A 157 -4.89 -1.90 -0.08
CA THR A 157 -4.24 -1.04 0.91
C THR A 157 -2.72 -0.99 0.75
N GLY A 158 -2.16 -1.72 -0.22
CA GLY A 158 -0.72 -1.82 -0.45
C GLY A 158 0.04 -2.46 0.71
N LEU A 159 -0.60 -3.32 1.50
CA LEU A 159 0.03 -4.06 2.60
C LEU A 159 0.58 -5.38 2.08
N LYS A 160 1.73 -5.79 2.63
CA LYS A 160 2.28 -7.14 2.42
C LYS A 160 1.32 -8.21 2.95
N LYS A 161 1.45 -9.43 2.44
CA LYS A 161 0.74 -10.62 2.94
C LYS A 161 0.87 -10.85 4.44
N ASP A 162 2.00 -10.46 5.03
CA ASP A 162 2.25 -10.57 6.47
C ASP A 162 1.59 -9.46 7.32
N LEU A 163 0.87 -8.50 6.72
CA LEU A 163 0.37 -7.26 7.35
C LEU A 163 1.47 -6.41 8.03
N SER A 164 2.75 -6.78 7.85
CA SER A 164 3.91 -6.21 8.52
C SER A 164 4.30 -4.82 8.02
N GLY A 165 3.69 -4.33 6.93
CA GLY A 165 3.95 -2.99 6.38
C GLY A 165 3.61 -2.85 4.91
N ALA A 166 3.99 -1.70 4.35
CA ALA A 166 3.76 -1.37 2.95
C ALA A 166 4.59 -2.26 2.00
N GLN A 167 3.95 -2.64 0.90
CA GLN A 167 4.53 -3.41 -0.18
C GLN A 167 5.20 -2.48 -1.20
N THR A 168 6.48 -2.74 -1.48
CA THR A 168 7.28 -1.95 -2.42
C THR A 168 7.46 -2.65 -3.78
N VAL A 169 7.31 -3.97 -3.80
CA VAL A 169 7.44 -4.82 -4.98
C VAL A 169 6.24 -5.76 -5.01
N PRO A 170 5.56 -5.94 -6.15
CA PRO A 170 4.43 -6.84 -6.28
C PRO A 170 4.77 -8.26 -5.82
N ASP A 171 3.84 -8.94 -5.16
CA ASP A 171 4.04 -10.29 -4.61
C ASP A 171 4.52 -11.28 -5.67
N LEU A 172 4.04 -11.13 -6.90
CA LEU A 172 4.38 -12.01 -8.02
C LEU A 172 5.86 -11.91 -8.44
N LEU A 173 6.48 -10.76 -8.19
CA LEU A 173 7.88 -10.50 -8.50
C LEU A 173 8.80 -10.79 -7.31
N GLN A 174 8.24 -10.98 -6.12
CA GLN A 174 8.99 -11.30 -4.92
C GLN A 174 9.38 -12.78 -4.97
N GLU A 175 10.59 -13.08 -5.44
CA GLU A 175 11.12 -14.43 -5.40
C GLU A 175 11.28 -14.88 -3.95
N CYS A 176 10.74 -16.07 -3.65
CA CYS A 176 10.79 -16.69 -2.34
C CYS A 176 12.25 -17.07 -2.01
N ASP A 177 13.01 -16.19 -1.38
CA ASP A 177 14.34 -16.52 -0.83
C ASP A 177 14.18 -17.54 0.31
N PRO A 178 14.68 -18.79 0.20
CA PRO A 178 14.60 -19.75 1.28
C PRO A 178 15.91 -19.77 2.08
N LYS A 179 15.84 -19.20 3.31
CA LYS A 179 16.66 -19.47 4.51
C LYS A 179 18.16 -19.09 4.54
N GLN A 180 18.53 -18.24 5.52
CA GLN A 180 19.37 -18.56 6.72
C GLN A 180 19.54 -17.28 7.56
N ASN A 181 18.97 -17.18 8.77
CA ASN A 181 19.39 -17.68 10.09
C ASN A 181 20.22 -16.67 10.91
N ASP A 182 19.91 -16.65 12.20
CA ASP A 182 20.42 -15.82 13.30
C ASP A 182 21.90 -15.38 13.27
N GLY A 183 22.12 -14.18 13.81
CA GLY A 183 23.10 -14.03 14.89
C GLY A 183 24.37 -13.22 14.62
N SER A 184 24.50 -12.14 15.39
CA SER A 184 25.74 -11.71 16.05
C SER A 184 26.90 -11.16 15.20
N GLY A 185 26.99 -9.83 15.17
CA GLY A 185 28.15 -9.05 15.64
C GLY A 185 29.53 -9.28 15.01
N SER A 186 30.05 -8.25 14.34
CA SER A 186 31.23 -7.50 14.81
C SER A 186 31.64 -6.41 13.80
N ASP A 187 31.58 -5.18 14.30
CA ASP A 187 32.58 -4.11 14.18
C ASP A 187 33.56 -4.12 13.00
N VAL A 188 33.44 -3.09 12.14
CA VAL A 188 34.58 -2.21 11.84
C VAL A 188 34.12 -0.76 11.74
N ASP A 189 34.58 -0.01 12.73
CA ASP A 189 34.57 1.42 12.94
C ASP A 189 35.40 2.17 11.87
N SER A 190 34.92 3.33 11.41
CA SER A 190 35.67 4.62 11.38
C SER A 190 35.05 5.65 10.42
N GLY A 191 34.61 6.79 10.97
CA GLY A 191 34.65 8.08 10.24
C GLY A 191 33.44 9.02 10.33
N ASP A 192 33.10 9.47 11.54
CA ASP A 192 32.74 10.86 11.95
C ASP A 192 32.17 11.86 10.92
N ASP A 193 30.95 12.38 11.14
CA ASP A 193 30.71 13.82 11.48
C ASP A 193 29.19 14.16 11.65
N SER A 194 28.82 14.37 12.91
CA SER A 194 27.90 15.36 13.50
C SER A 194 26.59 15.82 12.80
N GLY A 195 25.45 15.46 13.40
CA GLY A 195 24.17 16.17 13.20
C GLY A 195 23.05 15.67 14.12
N SER A 196 22.88 16.31 15.29
CA SER A 196 21.98 15.90 16.38
C SER A 196 20.51 15.80 16.00
N ASP A 197 19.96 14.58 16.11
CA ASP A 197 18.54 14.28 15.99
C ASP A 197 17.84 14.41 17.35
N TYR A 198 16.62 14.95 17.34
CA TYR A 198 15.72 15.05 18.48
C TYR A 198 14.49 14.20 18.19
N GLU A 199 14.56 12.93 18.57
CA GLU A 199 13.43 12.00 18.60
C GLU A 199 12.34 12.52 19.56
N GLU A 200 11.23 12.99 19.00
CA GLU A 200 10.07 13.48 19.74
C GLU A 200 9.13 12.30 20.03
N ILE A 201 9.37 11.60 21.15
CA ILE A 201 8.55 10.47 21.61
C ILE A 201 7.13 10.96 21.98
N HIS A 202 6.11 10.33 21.37
CA HIS A 202 4.70 10.66 21.54
C HIS A 202 4.23 10.36 22.99
N PRO A 203 3.47 11.24 23.68
CA PRO A 203 3.23 11.14 25.13
C PRO A 203 2.42 9.94 25.65
N LYS A 204 1.98 9.03 24.77
CA LYS A 204 1.09 7.91 25.10
C LYS A 204 1.81 6.56 25.28
N ASP A 205 3.06 6.46 24.84
CA ASP A 205 3.83 5.20 24.84
C ASP A 205 4.78 5.07 26.04
N GLN A 206 4.61 5.90 27.06
CA GLN A 206 5.49 5.92 28.22
C GLN A 206 4.83 5.23 29.43
N ALA A 207 5.48 4.19 29.95
CA ALA A 207 5.09 3.45 31.14
C ALA A 207 4.72 4.39 32.32
N PRO A 208 3.83 4.00 33.25
CA PRO A 208 3.38 4.86 34.33
C PRO A 208 4.55 5.21 35.26
N VAL A 209 5.16 6.36 35.01
CA VAL A 209 6.26 6.89 35.80
C VAL A 209 5.72 7.38 37.15
N SER A 210 6.37 6.97 38.23
CA SER A 210 5.99 7.31 39.61
C SER A 210 5.80 8.82 39.80
N GLU A 211 4.88 9.22 40.69
CA GLU A 211 4.54 10.65 40.88
C GLU A 211 5.72 11.54 41.28
N ILE A 212 6.76 10.93 41.87
CA ILE A 212 7.99 11.60 42.30
C ILE A 212 8.76 12.14 41.08
N ASP A 213 8.86 11.35 40.01
CA ASP A 213 9.64 11.69 38.81
C ASP A 213 8.98 12.81 37.97
N LYS A 214 7.64 12.81 37.90
CA LYS A 214 6.87 13.90 37.23
C LYS A 214 7.13 15.27 37.86
N LYS A 215 7.28 15.31 39.19
CA LYS A 215 7.55 16.55 39.94
C LYS A 215 8.97 17.04 39.70
N GLU A 216 9.95 16.14 39.65
CA GLU A 216 11.35 16.47 39.37
C GLU A 216 11.53 16.96 37.93
N ARG A 217 10.96 16.28 36.93
CA ARG A 217 10.99 16.72 35.54
C ARG A 217 10.36 18.11 35.36
N LYS A 218 9.23 18.37 36.02
CA LYS A 218 8.57 19.69 36.00
C LYS A 218 9.43 20.78 36.65
N LYS A 219 10.23 20.45 37.67
CA LYS A 219 11.18 21.37 38.30
C LYS A 219 12.34 21.69 37.36
N GLN A 220 12.95 20.67 36.75
CA GLN A 220 14.05 20.82 35.80
C GLN A 220 13.66 21.65 34.58
N VAL A 221 12.48 21.39 33.99
CA VAL A 221 11.97 22.18 32.85
C VAL A 221 11.75 23.65 33.23
N LYS A 222 11.21 23.92 34.42
CA LYS A 222 11.00 25.30 34.91
C LYS A 222 12.32 26.04 35.14
N GLU A 223 13.34 25.34 35.65
CA GLU A 223 14.67 25.90 35.89
C GLU A 223 15.38 26.21 34.57
N ALA A 224 15.40 25.27 33.64
CA ALA A 224 15.95 25.46 32.29
C ALA A 224 15.24 26.61 31.54
N GLN A 225 13.91 26.73 31.65
CA GLN A 225 13.18 27.87 31.08
C GLN A 225 13.49 29.19 31.77
N ARG A 226 13.72 29.19 33.09
CA ARG A 226 14.11 30.39 33.85
C ARG A 226 15.49 30.88 33.40
N GLU A 227 16.45 29.98 33.19
CA GLU A 227 17.78 30.31 32.65
C GLU A 227 17.71 30.82 31.22
N LYS A 228 16.95 30.15 30.33
CA LYS A 228 16.71 30.62 28.96
C LYS A 228 16.06 32.00 28.92
N ARG A 229 15.25 32.37 29.93
CA ARG A 229 14.65 33.71 30.04
C ARG A 229 15.65 34.78 30.48
N LYS A 230 16.71 34.44 31.22
CA LYS A 230 17.78 35.39 31.60
C LYS A 230 18.54 35.90 30.37
N ASN A 231 18.81 35.00 29.42
CA ASN A 231 19.59 35.32 28.21
C ASN A 231 18.71 35.70 27.01
N LYS A 232 17.41 35.91 27.22
CA LYS A 232 16.45 36.18 26.15
C LYS A 232 16.65 37.60 25.61
N ILE A 233 16.76 37.72 24.29
CA ILE A 233 16.82 39.02 23.59
C ILE A 233 15.58 39.86 23.98
N PRO A 234 15.77 41.11 24.44
CA PRO A 234 14.66 41.99 24.79
C PRO A 234 13.67 42.15 23.64
N LYS A 235 12.37 42.11 23.96
CA LYS A 235 11.28 42.14 22.97
C LYS A 235 11.36 43.32 22.00
N HIS A 236 11.82 44.48 22.47
CA HIS A 236 11.94 45.69 21.65
C HIS A 236 13.06 45.56 20.58
N VAL A 237 14.15 44.85 20.89
CA VAL A 237 15.25 44.58 19.94
C VAL A 237 14.78 43.61 18.86
N LYS A 238 14.08 42.53 19.25
CA LYS A 238 13.48 41.58 18.29
C LYS A 238 12.52 42.29 17.32
N LYS A 239 11.60 43.11 17.84
CA LYS A 239 10.64 43.87 17.01
C LYS A 239 11.32 44.87 16.07
N ARG A 240 12.42 45.49 16.49
CA ARG A 240 13.19 46.42 15.64
C ARG A 240 13.89 45.68 14.50
N LYS A 241 14.45 44.49 14.75
CA LYS A 241 15.08 43.65 13.72
C LYS A 241 14.06 43.14 12.69
N GLU A 242 12.84 42.79 13.13
CA GLU A 242 11.77 42.34 12.23
C GLU A 242 11.20 43.49 11.37
N LYS A 243 11.15 44.72 11.89
CA LYS A 243 10.69 45.91 11.16
C LYS A 243 11.76 46.54 10.26
N ALA A 244 13.02 46.19 10.43
CA ALA A 244 14.09 46.68 9.56
C ALA A 244 13.94 46.01 8.18
N PRO A 245 13.92 46.78 7.07
CA PRO A 245 13.89 46.18 5.74
C PRO A 245 15.14 45.31 5.56
N LYS A 246 14.95 44.04 5.16
CA LYS A 246 16.07 43.18 4.76
C LYS A 246 16.74 43.86 3.57
N THR A 247 17.89 44.50 3.79
CA THR A 247 18.72 44.97 2.68
C THR A 247 19.08 43.75 1.86
N LYS A 248 18.48 43.61 0.67
CA LYS A 248 18.93 42.66 -0.36
C LYS A 248 20.42 42.98 -0.58
N LYS A 249 21.31 42.09 -0.14
CA LYS A 249 22.70 42.14 -0.62
C LYS A 249 22.62 41.86 -2.11
N ALA A 250 22.80 42.91 -2.90
CA ALA A 250 23.06 42.81 -4.32
C ALA A 250 24.58 42.71 -4.50
N LYS A 251 24.98 41.74 -5.33
CA LYS A 251 26.34 41.28 -5.68
C LYS A 251 27.06 40.44 -4.62
#